data_AF-A0A9P3AX20-F1
#
_entry.id   AF-A0A9P3AX20-F1
#
_cell.length_a   1.000
_cell.length_b   1.000
_cell.length_c   1.000
_cell.angle_alpha   90.00
_cell.angle_beta   90.00
_cell.angle_gamma   90.00
#
_symmetry.space_group_name_H-M   'P 1'
#
loop_
_entity.id
_entity.type
_entity.pdbx_description
1 polymer ?
#
loop_
_entity_poly.entity_id
_entity_poly.type
_entity_poly.pdbx_seq_one_letter_code
_entity_poly.pdbx_strand_id
1 'polypeptide(L)' 'MAIQLTLNKGRVPIKIWTQDLEHEALQQLVNLSQLPIISHPIAAMPDVHAGVVFEGHLP' A
#
# COMPACT_ATOMS: atom_id res chain seq x y z
N MET A 1 18.87 -2.22 -1.10
CA MET A 1 17.89 -1.14 -1.36
C MET A 1 17.69 -0.33 -0.09
N ALA A 2 17.66 1.01 -0.17
CA ALA A 2 17.29 1.88 0.95
C ALA A 2 15.79 2.18 0.94
N ILE A 3 15.18 2.43 2.11
CA ILE A 3 13.78 2.92 2.17
C ILE A 3 13.76 4.27 1.48
N GLN A 4 12.86 4.42 0.51
CA GLN A 4 12.74 5.66 -0.27
C GLN A 4 11.64 6.55 0.29
N LEU A 5 10.55 5.96 0.78
CA LEU A 5 9.41 6.70 1.32
C LEU A 5 8.73 5.90 2.43
N THR A 6 8.27 6.59 3.47
CA THR A 6 7.37 6.01 4.47
C THR A 6 6.08 6.84 4.51
N LEU A 7 4.95 6.19 4.28
CA LEU A 7 3.62 6.81 4.32
C LEU A 7 2.88 6.40 5.58
N ASN A 8 2.43 7.39 6.34
CA ASN A 8 1.65 7.21 7.56
C ASN A 8 0.19 7.62 7.33
N LYS A 9 -0.47 6.96 6.36
CA LYS A 9 -1.87 7.28 5.99
C LYS A 9 -2.93 6.35 6.59
N GLY A 10 -2.52 5.25 7.22
CA GLY A 10 -3.41 4.28 7.86
C GLY A 10 -3.04 3.97 9.30
N ARG A 11 -3.50 2.82 9.79
CA ARG A 11 -3.21 2.31 11.14
C ARG A 11 -1.75 1.89 11.31
N VAL A 12 -1.14 1.45 10.21
CA VAL A 12 0.26 1.03 10.15
C VAL A 12 1.01 1.82 9.08
N PRO A 13 2.32 2.06 9.24
CA PRO A 13 3.12 2.72 8.23
C PRO A 13 3.31 1.82 6.99
N ILE A 14 3.34 2.43 5.82
CA ILE A 14 3.70 1.80 4.54
C ILE A 14 5.12 2.24 4.19
N LYS A 15 6.04 1.30 4.05
CA LYS A 15 7.43 1.55 3.66
C LYS A 15 7.61 1.17 2.19
N ILE A 16 8.18 2.07 1.39
CA ILE A 16 8.33 1.93 -0.05
C ILE A 16 9.82 1.98 -0.40
N TRP A 17 10.28 1.03 -1.21
CA TRP A 17 11.69 0.86 -1.63
C TRP A 17 11.92 1.12 -3.13
N THR A 18 10.97 1.78 -3.80
CA THR A 18 11.03 2.14 -5.21
C THR A 18 10.48 3.54 -5.46
N GLN A 19 10.88 4.15 -6.58
CA GLN A 19 10.33 5.41 -7.10
C GLN A 19 9.31 5.16 -8.21
N ASP A 20 9.38 3.97 -8.81
CA ASP A 20 8.44 3.51 -9.82
C ASP A 20 7.30 2.81 -9.10
N LEU A 21 6.23 3.56 -8.81
CA LEU A 21 5.06 3.07 -8.10
C LEU A 21 3.80 3.63 -8.74
N GLU A 22 2.95 2.73 -9.22
CA GLU A 22 1.68 3.07 -9.84
C GLU A 22 0.73 3.72 -8.82
N HIS A 23 -0.01 4.74 -9.24
CA HIS A 23 -0.97 5.43 -8.36
C HIS A 23 -2.04 4.48 -7.80
N GLU A 24 -2.51 3.52 -8.59
CA GLU A 24 -3.47 2.52 -8.14
C GLU A 24 -2.89 1.59 -7.07
N ALA A 25 -1.65 1.12 -7.24
CA ALA A 25 -0.95 0.34 -6.23
C ALA A 25 -0.81 1.13 -4.92
N LEU A 26 -0.53 2.44 -5.00
CA LEU A 26 -0.48 3.30 -3.82
C LEU A 26 -1.82 3.35 -3.09
N GLN A 27 -2.92 3.56 -3.81
CA GLN A 27 -4.26 3.60 -3.23
C GLN A 27 -4.62 2.28 -2.55
N GLN A 28 -4.29 1.15 -3.19
CA GLN A 28 -4.48 -0.17 -2.60
C GLN A 28 -3.68 -0.36 -1.30
N LEU A 29 -2.40 0.03 -1.29
CA LEU A 29 -1.57 -0.02 -0.09
C LEU A 29 -2.15 0.85 1.04
N VAL A 30 -2.67 2.04 0.70
CA VAL A 30 -3.35 2.92 1.66
C VAL A 30 -4.63 2.28 2.19
N ASN A 31 -5.45 1.66 1.35
CA ASN A 31 -6.66 0.96 1.78
C ASN A 31 -6.32 -0.23 2.70
N LEU A 32 -5.32 -1.03 2.33
CA LEU A 32 -4.83 -2.14 3.15
C LEU A 32 -4.31 -1.65 4.52
N SER A 33 -3.60 -0.52 4.56
CA SER A 33 -3.07 0.05 5.80
C SER A 33 -4.15 0.49 6.79
N GLN A 34 -5.40 0.65 6.34
CA GLN A 34 -6.54 1.02 7.19
C GLN A 34 -7.24 -0.20 7.80
N LEU A 35 -7.02 -1.41 7.27
CA LEU A 35 -7.73 -2.60 7.74
C LEU A 35 -7.34 -2.98 9.18
N PRO A 36 -8.30 -3.33 10.05
CA PRO A 36 -8.03 -3.63 11.46
C PRO A 36 -7.22 -4.91 11.68
N ILE A 37 -7.25 -5.84 10.71
CA ILE A 37 -6.48 -7.09 10.75
C ILE A 37 -4.99 -6.88 10.46
N ILE A 38 -4.61 -5.74 9.89
CA ILE A 38 -3.23 -5.43 9.57
C ILE A 38 -2.64 -4.67 10.77
N SER A 39 -1.82 -5.37 11.54
CA SER A 39 -1.12 -4.81 12.72
C SER A 39 0.38 -4.60 12.49
N HIS A 40 0.90 -4.97 11.32
CA HIS A 40 2.31 -4.84 10.96
C HIS A 40 2.51 -3.81 9.85
N PRO A 41 3.67 -3.12 9.80
CA PRO A 41 4.03 -2.24 8.68
C PRO A 41 3.93 -2.95 7.33
N ILE A 42 3.40 -2.25 6.34
CA ILE A 42 3.29 -2.74 4.96
C ILE A 42 4.59 -2.41 4.22
N ALA A 43 5.10 -3.36 3.42
CA ALA A 43 6.30 -3.16 2.61
C ALA A 43 5.97 -3.22 1.11
N ALA A 44 6.33 -2.17 0.38
CA ALA A 44 6.23 -2.08 -1.07
C ALA A 44 7.63 -2.16 -1.67
N MET A 45 7.91 -3.30 -2.32
CA MET A 45 9.19 -3.60 -2.95
C MET A 45 9.25 -3.05 -4.39
N PRO A 46 10.43 -3.06 -5.05
CA PRO A 46 10.56 -2.57 -6.42
C PRO A 46 9.66 -3.24 -7.46
N ASP A 47 9.31 -4.51 -7.26
CA ASP A 47 8.43 -5.27 -8.15
C ASP A 47 6.94 -5.13 -7.78
N VAL A 48 6.56 -4.08 -7.03
CA VAL A 48 5.17 -3.85 -6.64
C VAL A 48 4.35 -3.30 -7.81
N HIS A 49 3.19 -3.90 -8.03
CA HIS A 49 2.25 -3.51 -9.08
C HIS A 49 0.82 -3.48 -8.53
N ALA A 50 -0.07 -2.78 -9.24
CA ALA A 50 -1.48 -2.77 -8.88
C ALA A 50 -2.11 -4.15 -9.14
N GLY A 51 -2.83 -4.67 -8.16
CA GLY A 51 -3.67 -5.87 -8.34
C GLY A 51 -5.05 -5.53 -8.87
N VAL A 52 -5.79 -6.50 -9.39
CA VAL A 52 -7.23 -6.29 -9.68
C VAL A 52 -7.98 -6.23 -8.36
N VAL A 53 -8.59 -5.09 -8.05
CA VAL A 53 -9.51 -4.95 -6.91
C VAL A 53 -10.94 -4.99 -7.42
N PHE A 54 -11.77 -5.86 -6.86
CA PHE A 54 -13.21 -5.80 -7.08
C PHE A 54 -13.79 -4.70 -6.19
N GLU A 55 -14.07 -3.54 -6.78
CA GLU A 55 -14.84 -2.50 -6.11
C GLU A 55 -16.32 -2.90 -6.14
N GLY A 56 -16.69 -3.80 -5.23
CA GLY A 56 -18.08 -4.11 -4.96
C GLY A 56 -18.72 -2.89 -4.31
N HIS A 57 -19.36 -2.03 -5.11
CA HIS A 57 -20.36 -1.11 -4.61
C HIS A 57 -21.51 -1.96 -4.04
N LEU A 58 -21.41 -2.29 -2.74
CA LEU A 58 -22.55 -2.83 -2.01
C LEU A 58 -23.64 -1.76 -2.05
N PRO A 59 -24.84 -2.08 -2.56
CA PRO A 59 -25.96 -1.14 -2.68
C PRO A 59 -26.43 -0.62 -1.32
#